data_AF-A0A811QA70-F1
#
_entry.id   AF-A0A811QA70-F1
#
_cell.length_a   1.000
_cell.length_b   1.000
_cell.length_c   1.000
_cell.angle_alpha   90.00
_cell.angle_beta   90.00
_cell.angle_gamma   90.00
#
_symmetry.space_group_name_H-M   'P 1'
#
loop_
_entity.id
_entity.type
_entity.pdbx_description
1 polymer ?
#
loop_
_entity_poly.entity_id
_entity_poly.type
_entity_poly.pdbx_seq_one_letter_code
_entity_poly.pdbx_strand_id
1 'polypeptide(L)'
;MKDEEKRTKIRGLQLPDQQEQQTTFHKGVELGRQLEMIDDDKVRWRFIAEFWAETIMYVAPSENAEAHIEHLAKGGEFITHLWAMLSNAGIAKRATGEWHQPASTTKKGPPKKIETTKARTQECPF
;
A
#
# COMPACT_ATOMS: atom_id res chain seq x y z
N MET A 1 12.71 -17.28 31.47
CA MET A 1 13.39 -16.13 32.13
C MET A 1 13.82 -15.04 31.14
N LYS A 2 14.53 -15.35 30.05
CA LYS A 2 15.00 -14.34 29.08
C LYS A 2 13.90 -13.56 28.34
N ASP A 3 12.74 -14.18 28.08
CA ASP A 3 11.68 -13.54 27.29
C ASP A 3 10.81 -12.57 28.10
N GLU A 4 10.70 -12.80 29.40
CA GLU A 4 9.98 -11.91 30.32
C GLU A 4 10.76 -10.62 30.57
N GLU A 5 12.08 -10.72 30.69
CA GLU A 5 12.98 -9.56 30.77
C GLU A 5 12.89 -8.68 29.51
N LYS A 6 12.73 -9.28 28.32
CA LYS A 6 12.57 -8.51 27.07
C LYS A 6 11.23 -7.77 27.06
N ARG A 7 10.14 -8.41 27.49
CA ARG A 7 8.81 -7.80 27.55
C ARG A 7 8.77 -6.62 28.51
N THR A 8 9.35 -6.77 29.70
CA THR A 8 9.42 -5.69 30.68
C THR A 8 10.27 -4.52 30.17
N LYS A 9 11.39 -4.80 29.49
CA LYS A 9 12.20 -3.76 28.82
C LYS A 9 11.42 -3.01 27.76
N ILE A 10 10.68 -3.69 26.89
CA ILE A 10 9.88 -3.04 25.83
C ILE A 10 8.77 -2.16 26.43
N ARG A 11 8.11 -2.62 27.50
CA ARG A 11 7.10 -1.83 28.21
C ARG A 11 7.67 -0.61 28.92
N GLY A 12 8.91 -0.69 29.41
CA GLY A 12 9.61 0.42 30.07
C GLY A 12 10.28 1.44 29.15
N LEU A 13 10.22 1.26 27.82
CA LEU A 13 10.84 2.22 26.88
C LEU A 13 10.17 3.60 26.97
N GLN A 14 10.97 4.62 27.26
CA GLN A 14 10.57 6.02 27.13
C GLN A 14 10.45 6.37 25.65
N LEU A 15 9.24 6.71 25.20
CA LEU A 15 9.01 7.13 23.81
C LEU A 15 9.16 8.64 23.71
N PRO A 16 9.78 9.17 22.63
CA PRO A 16 9.83 10.61 22.38
C PRO A 16 8.42 11.18 22.26
N ASP A 17 8.18 12.32 22.90
CA ASP A 17 6.88 13.02 22.93
C ASP A 17 6.54 13.67 21.57
N GLN A 18 7.56 13.98 20.77
CA GLN A 18 7.42 14.56 19.43
C GLN A 18 7.38 13.47 18.36
N GLN A 19 6.25 13.35 17.65
CA GLN A 19 5.99 12.36 16.60
C GLN A 19 7.03 12.38 15.45
N GLU A 20 7.61 13.54 15.16
CA GLU A 20 8.65 13.72 14.13
C GLU A 20 10.01 13.09 14.51
N GLN A 21 10.27 12.92 15.81
CA GLN A 21 11.50 12.30 16.31
C GLN A 21 11.36 10.79 16.54
N GLN A 22 10.17 10.23 16.34
CA GLN A 22 9.95 8.80 16.53
C GLN A 22 10.47 7.99 15.35
N THR A 23 11.43 7.10 15.63
CA THR A 23 11.86 6.06 14.70
C THR A 23 10.70 5.11 14.38
N THR A 24 10.78 4.39 13.25
CA THR A 24 9.80 3.33 12.92
C THR A 24 9.69 2.30 14.05
N PHE A 25 10.79 2.01 14.74
CA PHE A 25 10.79 1.14 15.92
C PHE A 25 9.95 1.71 17.07
N HIS A 26 10.09 3.00 17.40
CA HIS A 26 9.28 3.66 18.43
C HIS A 26 7.78 3.62 18.08
N LYS A 27 7.43 3.87 16.81
CA LYS A 27 6.04 3.76 16.32
C LYS A 27 5.48 2.34 16.48
N GLY A 28 6.30 1.33 16.18
CA GLY A 28 5.93 -0.07 16.38
C GLY A 28 5.70 -0.44 17.85
N VAL A 29 6.55 0.05 18.76
CA VAL A 29 6.37 -0.15 20.21
C VAL A 29 5.07 0.51 20.69
N GLU A 30 4.79 1.73 20.24
CA GLU A 30 3.57 2.44 20.60
C GLU A 30 2.31 1.73 20.09
N LEU A 31 2.29 1.31 18.81
CA LEU A 31 1.19 0.52 18.27
C LEU A 31 0.98 -0.78 19.05
N GLY A 32 2.06 -1.46 19.42
CA GLY A 32 1.99 -2.67 20.26
C GLY A 32 1.32 -2.42 21.61
N ARG A 33 1.66 -1.30 22.28
CA ARG A 33 1.02 -0.90 23.54
C ARG A 33 -0.47 -0.61 23.34
N GLN A 34 -0.83 0.09 22.27
CA GLN A 34 -2.22 0.39 21.94
C GLN A 34 -3.05 -0.88 21.71
N LEU A 35 -2.49 -1.87 21.00
CA LEU A 35 -3.13 -3.16 20.80
C LEU A 35 -3.29 -3.94 22.12
N GLU A 36 -2.30 -3.87 23.03
CA GLU A 36 -2.39 -4.53 24.34
C GLU A 36 -3.49 -3.94 25.25
N MET A 37 -3.86 -2.66 25.05
CA MET A 37 -4.94 -1.99 25.79
C MET A 37 -6.35 -2.37 25.33
N ILE A 38 -6.51 -3.11 24.23
CA ILE A 38 -7.83 -3.51 23.69
C ILE A 38 -8.29 -4.80 24.35
N ASP A 39 -9.16 -4.76 25.37
CA ASP A 39 -9.57 -5.95 26.12
C ASP A 39 -10.33 -7.00 25.29
N ASP A 40 -11.06 -6.59 24.25
CA ASP A 40 -11.76 -7.52 23.36
C ASP A 40 -10.78 -8.15 22.35
N ASP A 41 -10.50 -9.44 22.55
CA ASP A 41 -9.63 -10.22 21.68
C ASP A 41 -10.05 -10.21 20.21
N LYS A 42 -11.36 -10.25 19.91
CA LYS A 42 -11.83 -10.24 18.51
C LYS A 42 -11.53 -8.90 17.85
N VAL A 43 -11.74 -7.80 18.59
CA VAL A 43 -11.43 -6.45 18.11
C VAL A 43 -9.91 -6.29 17.93
N ARG A 44 -9.12 -6.76 18.90
CA ARG A 44 -7.66 -6.72 18.85
C ARG A 44 -7.11 -7.49 17.65
N TRP A 45 -7.57 -8.72 17.43
CA TRP A 45 -7.16 -9.55 16.29
C TRP A 45 -7.58 -8.96 14.95
N ARG A 46 -8.75 -8.30 14.86
CA ARG A 46 -9.17 -7.59 13.66
C ARG A 46 -8.17 -6.49 13.30
N PHE A 47 -7.79 -5.63 14.26
CA PHE A 47 -6.82 -4.56 14.00
C PHE A 47 -5.45 -5.10 13.59
N ILE A 48 -4.99 -6.19 14.22
CA ILE A 48 -3.73 -6.85 13.83
C ILE A 48 -3.84 -7.34 12.38
N ALA A 49 -4.94 -7.98 12.01
CA ALA A 49 -5.14 -8.49 10.65
C ALA A 49 -5.19 -7.37 9.61
N GLU A 50 -5.92 -6.28 9.88
CA GLU A 50 -6.00 -5.10 9.01
C GLU A 50 -4.62 -4.45 8.81
N PHE A 51 -3.87 -4.24 9.90
CA PHE A 51 -2.51 -3.70 9.85
C PHE A 51 -1.56 -4.56 9.00
N TRP A 52 -1.61 -5.89 9.17
CA TRP A 52 -0.78 -6.78 8.37
C TRP A 52 -1.20 -6.83 6.91
N ALA A 53 -2.50 -6.80 6.61
CA ALA A 53 -2.99 -6.72 5.24
C ALA A 53 -2.48 -5.46 4.54
N GLU A 54 -2.59 -4.30 5.18
CA GLU A 54 -2.06 -3.03 4.65
C GLU A 54 -0.54 -3.05 4.50
N THR A 55 0.18 -3.58 5.49
CA THR A 55 1.65 -3.65 5.47
C THR A 55 2.13 -4.55 4.33
N ILE A 56 1.53 -5.73 4.17
CA ILE A 56 1.85 -6.66 3.08
C ILE A 56 1.54 -6.01 1.73
N MET A 57 0.40 -5.34 1.59
CA MET A 57 0.01 -4.62 0.37
C MET A 57 0.95 -3.45 0.07
N TYR A 58 1.47 -2.76 1.10
CA TYR A 58 2.43 -1.68 0.94
C TYR A 58 3.82 -2.18 0.53
N VAL A 59 4.27 -3.30 1.12
CA VAL A 59 5.59 -3.86 0.85
C VAL A 59 5.64 -4.55 -0.52
N ALA A 60 4.53 -5.13 -0.97
CA ALA A 60 4.47 -5.95 -2.18
C ALA A 60 4.89 -5.22 -3.46
N PRO A 61 4.43 -3.99 -3.78
CA PRO A 61 5.00 -3.20 -4.87
C PRO A 61 6.48 -2.91 -4.60
N SER A 62 7.34 -3.43 -5.48
CA SER A 62 8.79 -3.31 -5.38
C SER A 62 9.36 -2.94 -6.76
N GLU A 63 10.26 -1.96 -6.78
CA GLU A 63 10.94 -1.51 -7.99
C GLU A 63 12.01 -2.52 -8.47
N ASN A 64 12.40 -3.47 -7.62
CA ASN A 64 13.37 -4.50 -7.97
C ASN A 64 12.69 -5.77 -8.50
N ALA A 65 12.03 -5.64 -9.65
CA ALA A 65 11.37 -6.75 -10.33
C ALA A 65 12.33 -7.93 -10.61
N GLU A 66 13.61 -7.66 -10.86
CA GLU A 66 14.62 -8.65 -11.22
C GLU A 66 14.93 -9.63 -10.06
N ALA A 67 15.06 -9.12 -8.83
CA ALA A 67 15.23 -9.95 -7.64
C ALA A 67 13.99 -10.80 -7.32
N HIS A 68 12.79 -10.27 -7.56
CA HIS A 68 11.52 -10.99 -7.33
C HIS A 68 11.29 -12.09 -8.39
N ILE A 69 11.66 -11.86 -9.65
CA ILE A 69 11.58 -12.86 -10.73
C ILE A 69 12.50 -14.06 -10.46
N GLU A 70 13.71 -13.84 -9.93
CA GLU A 70 14.63 -14.93 -9.57
C GLU A 70 14.06 -15.83 -8.45
N HIS A 71 13.33 -15.24 -7.49
CA HIS A 71 12.70 -15.98 -6.40
C HIS A 71 11.43 -16.74 -6.85
N LEU A 72 10.68 -16.25 -7.85
CA LEU A 72 9.55 -16.98 -8.44
C LEU A 72 9.98 -18.34 -9.01
N ALA A 73 11.12 -18.37 -9.71
CA ALA A 73 11.65 -19.59 -10.33
C ALA A 73 12.05 -20.68 -9.31
N LYS A 74 12.21 -20.33 -8.03
CA LYS A 74 12.62 -21.23 -6.95
C LYS A 74 11.46 -21.64 -6.02
N GLY A 75 10.21 -21.30 -6.35
CA GLY A 75 9.03 -21.57 -5.52
C GLY A 75 8.73 -20.43 -4.54
N GLY A 76 8.62 -19.22 -5.09
CA GLY A 76 8.68 -17.93 -4.38
C GLY A 76 7.80 -17.74 -3.14
N GLU A 77 8.21 -16.79 -2.31
CA GLU A 77 7.51 -16.39 -1.08
C GLU A 77 6.12 -15.79 -1.39
N PHE A 78 5.21 -15.80 -0.41
CA PHE A 78 3.85 -15.28 -0.54
C PHE A 78 3.79 -13.85 -1.13
N ILE A 79 4.77 -13.01 -0.77
CA ILE A 79 4.90 -11.63 -1.26
C ILE A 79 5.17 -11.56 -2.76
N THR A 80 5.93 -12.51 -3.31
CA THR A 80 6.29 -12.54 -4.73
C THR A 80 5.06 -12.84 -5.61
N HIS A 81 4.17 -13.70 -5.12
CA HIS A 81 2.88 -13.97 -5.76
C HIS A 81 1.98 -12.73 -5.74
N LEU A 82 1.93 -12.03 -4.61
CA LEU A 82 1.16 -10.79 -4.49
C LEU A 82 1.71 -9.69 -5.41
N TRP A 83 3.03 -9.54 -5.51
CA TRP A 83 3.67 -8.62 -6.45
C TRP A 83 3.28 -8.91 -7.91
N ALA A 84 3.27 -10.17 -8.33
CA ALA A 84 2.87 -10.54 -9.69
C ALA A 84 1.41 -10.17 -9.99
N MET A 85 0.50 -10.41 -9.03
CA MET A 85 -0.92 -10.01 -9.16
C MET A 85 -1.07 -8.49 -9.25
N LEU A 86 -0.37 -7.74 -8.40
CA LEU A 86 -0.42 -6.27 -8.39
C LEU A 86 0.17 -5.67 -9.68
N SER A 87 1.27 -6.24 -10.16
CA SER A 87 1.91 -5.81 -11.42
C SER A 87 1.00 -6.05 -12.62
N ASN A 88 0.31 -7.20 -12.68
CA ASN A 88 -0.69 -7.48 -13.70
C ASN A 88 -1.90 -6.53 -13.63
N ALA A 89 -2.25 -6.05 -12.43
CA ALA A 89 -3.29 -5.04 -12.24
C ALA A 89 -2.82 -3.60 -12.53
N GLY A 90 -1.56 -3.40 -12.96
CA GLY A 90 -0.96 -2.08 -13.22
C GLY A 90 -0.50 -1.32 -11.97
N ILE A 91 -0.52 -1.96 -10.79
CA ILE A 91 -0.11 -1.40 -9.50
C ILE A 91 1.36 -1.74 -9.26
N ALA A 92 2.24 -1.14 -10.05
CA ALA A 92 3.68 -1.42 -10.00
C ALA A 92 4.46 -0.55 -9.00
N LYS A 93 3.84 0.55 -8.51
CA LYS A 93 4.45 1.50 -7.57
C LYS A 93 3.62 1.62 -6.31
N ARG A 94 4.29 1.90 -5.19
CA ARG A 94 3.60 2.27 -3.95
C ARG A 94 2.85 3.57 -4.19
N ALA A 95 1.61 3.66 -3.70
CA ALA A 95 0.90 4.94 -3.68
C ALA A 95 1.67 5.89 -2.75
N THR A 96 2.40 6.84 -3.32
CA THR A 96 3.16 7.85 -2.59
C THR A 96 2.21 8.94 -2.09
N GLY A 97 1.24 8.60 -1.25
CA GLY A 97 0.41 9.55 -0.48
C GLY A 97 -0.39 10.63 -1.26
N GLU A 98 -0.25 10.75 -2.58
CA GLU A 98 -0.99 11.69 -3.41
C GLU A 98 -2.37 11.11 -3.69
N TRP A 99 -3.25 11.26 -2.71
CA TRP A 99 -4.69 11.24 -2.95
C TRP A 99 -5.03 12.40 -3.89
N HIS A 100 -5.04 12.15 -5.19
CA HIS A 100 -5.75 13.03 -6.11
C HIS A 100 -7.24 12.90 -5.78
N GLN A 101 -7.82 13.97 -5.23
CA GLN A 101 -9.28 14.09 -5.15
C GLN A 101 -9.82 13.87 -6.58
N PRO A 102 -10.84 13.01 -6.79
CA PRO A 102 -11.47 12.92 -8.09
C PRO A 102 -11.98 14.31 -8.42
N ALA A 103 -11.47 14.86 -9.53
CA ALA A 103 -11.68 16.24 -9.93
C ALA A 103 -13.15 16.63 -9.71
N SER A 104 -13.36 17.57 -8.79
CA SER A 104 -14.63 18.26 -8.70
C SER A 104 -14.94 18.81 -10.09
N THR A 105 -16.14 18.51 -10.57
CA THR A 105 -16.61 18.82 -11.92
C THR A 105 -16.38 20.29 -12.23
N THR A 106 -15.30 20.60 -12.95
CA THR A 106 -15.10 21.90 -13.56
C THR A 106 -16.20 22.09 -14.59
N LYS A 107 -16.96 23.17 -14.43
CA LYS A 107 -18.03 23.54 -15.35
C LYS A 107 -17.47 23.60 -16.76
N LYS A 108 -17.90 22.67 -17.63
CA LYS A 108 -17.65 22.74 -19.07
C LYS A 108 -18.31 24.02 -19.60
N GLY A 109 -17.49 24.95 -20.11
CA GLY A 109 -17.95 25.99 -21.02
C GLY A 109 -18.58 25.37 -22.28
N PRO A 110 -19.43 26.12 -23.01
CA PRO A 110 -20.27 25.54 -24.05
C PRO A 110 -19.42 25.01 -25.22
N PRO A 111 -19.85 23.89 -25.86
CA PRO A 111 -19.09 23.27 -26.93
C PRO A 111 -19.11 24.15 -28.19
N LYS A 112 -17.93 24.35 -28.80
CA LYS A 112 -17.83 24.95 -30.14
C LYS A 112 -18.40 23.95 -31.16
N LYS A 113 -19.31 24.44 -32.01
CA LYS A 113 -19.90 23.67 -33.12
C LYS A 113 -18.80 23.25 -34.10
N ILE A 114 -18.79 21.97 -34.43
CA ILE A 114 -17.88 21.37 -35.41
C ILE A 114 -18.67 21.31 -36.73
N GLU A 115 -18.26 22.08 -37.74
CA GLU A 115 -18.84 22.00 -39.08
C GLU A 115 -18.37 20.71 -39.78
N THR A 116 -19.33 19.99 -40.34
CA THR A 116 -19.13 18.73 -41.04
C THR A 116 -18.69 19.00 -42.49
N THR A 117 -17.47 18.62 -42.85
CA THR A 117 -17.08 18.45 -44.26
C THR A 117 -16.87 16.96 -44.56
N LYS A 118 -17.57 16.55 -45.62
CA LYS A 118 -17.86 15.19 -46.07
C LYS A 118 -16.59 14.45 -46.50
N ALA A 119 -16.29 13.31 -45.86
CA ALA A 119 -15.23 12.41 -46.30
C ALA A 119 -15.63 11.69 -47.61
N ARG A 120 -14.73 11.76 -48.58
CA ARG A 120 -14.79 11.04 -49.85
C ARG A 120 -14.29 9.62 -49.62
N THR A 121 -15.14 8.64 -49.89
CA THR A 121 -14.83 7.20 -49.84
C THR A 121 -13.73 6.87 -50.85
N GLN A 122 -12.68 6.20 -50.39
CA GLN A 122 -11.85 5.40 -51.27
C GLN A 122 -11.42 4.14 -50.51
N GLU A 123 -12.12 3.06 -50.79
CA GLU A 123 -11.73 1.71 -50.40
C GLU A 123 -10.57 1.25 -51.28
N CYS A 124 -9.66 0.47 -50.69
CA CYS A 124 -8.82 -0.49 -51.42
C CYS A 124 -8.46 -1.66 -50.49
N PRO A 125 -8.23 -2.85 -51.06
CA PRO A 125 -8.64 -4.13 -50.52
C PRO A 125 -7.46 -4.94 -49.97
N PHE A 126 -7.78 -6.12 -49.41
CA PHE A 126 -6.89 -7.16 -48.88
C PHE A 126 -5.46 -7.21 -49.45
#